data_AF-A0A8M9PBE2-F1
#
_entry.id   AF-A0A8M9PBE2-F1
#
_cell.length_a   1.000
_cell.length_b   1.000
_cell.length_c   1.000
_cell.angle_alpha   90.00
_cell.angle_beta   90.00
_cell.angle_gamma   90.00
#
_symmetry.space_group_name_H-M   'P 1'
#
loop_
_entity.id
_entity.type
_entity.pdbx_description
1 polymer ?
#
loop_
_entity_poly.entity_id
_entity_poly.type
_entity_poly.pdbx_seq_one_letter_code
_entity_poly.pdbx_strand_id
1 'polypeptide(L)'
;MQTDLEPASPQSSSMHLDQSLSSSIDSLDSQDTVIIEEGPDSKRMKLDDEAKKLVQSVLVKKPGGESIINEYNRTKALKDETRRKMVNILAADMTEKNGGSPPRLVKEKYARGIVALFPYLSDPYSKNGFEHYYDGESGTGYLAWRIKTIQRNLAKERRGSFEGQVSYAERGSGGPTVARHSKFTPEIVLSEDECKEAIAFMNHSADEDAIKKKMKLTFDYRRKMVLDPMQSSDLLTIFPRFKDIKGLIEQDFVLMFGEGVSGKLLEKWTTAFKKKVIQQCKTSCKQRFTGTFASSRISS
;
A
#
# COMPACT_ATOMS: atom_id res chain seq x y z
N MET A 1 -42.30 31.97 -4.51
CA MET A 1 -41.75 32.06 -5.87
C MET A 1 -41.44 30.63 -6.29
N GLN A 2 -42.42 29.94 -6.90
CA GLN A 2 -42.39 29.45 -8.30
C GLN A 2 -41.06 28.73 -8.63
N THR A 3 -41.00 27.44 -8.96
CA THR A 3 -41.72 26.74 -10.05
C THR A 3 -41.81 25.22 -9.85
N ASP A 4 -42.99 24.64 -10.11
CA ASP A 4 -43.23 23.24 -10.47
C ASP A 4 -42.71 22.91 -11.88
N LEU A 5 -42.45 21.62 -12.17
CA LEU A 5 -42.84 20.94 -13.43
C LEU A 5 -42.56 19.41 -13.39
N GLU A 6 -43.58 18.67 -13.82
CA GLU A 6 -43.85 17.21 -13.87
C GLU A 6 -43.04 16.40 -14.91
N PRO A 7 -43.16 15.05 -14.92
CA PRO A 7 -42.38 14.09 -15.73
C PRO A 7 -43.09 13.57 -16.99
N ALA A 8 -42.38 12.74 -17.78
CA ALA A 8 -42.91 11.97 -18.91
C ALA A 8 -42.49 10.49 -18.86
N SER A 9 -43.39 9.62 -19.34
CA SER A 9 -43.33 8.15 -19.46
C SER A 9 -44.02 7.77 -20.81
N PRO A 10 -44.14 6.50 -21.23
CA PRO A 10 -43.14 5.54 -21.73
C PRO A 10 -43.49 5.02 -23.17
N GLN A 11 -42.66 4.18 -23.80
CA GLN A 11 -43.08 3.37 -24.97
C GLN A 11 -42.54 1.93 -24.99
N SER A 12 -43.41 1.07 -25.53
CA SER A 12 -43.46 -0.40 -25.64
C SER A 12 -42.50 -1.04 -26.66
N SER A 13 -42.16 -2.33 -26.49
CA SER A 13 -42.07 -3.32 -27.59
C SER A 13 -41.98 -4.77 -27.09
N SER A 14 -42.86 -5.63 -27.63
CA SER A 14 -42.95 -7.10 -27.44
C SER A 14 -42.62 -7.77 -28.78
N MET A 15 -41.88 -8.89 -28.78
CA MET A 15 -41.83 -9.83 -29.91
C MET A 15 -41.74 -11.29 -29.41
N HIS A 16 -42.72 -12.08 -29.82
CA HIS A 16 -42.84 -13.53 -29.69
C HIS A 16 -42.61 -14.13 -31.09
N LEU A 17 -41.83 -15.21 -31.22
CA LEU A 17 -41.69 -15.92 -32.49
C LEU A 17 -41.65 -17.43 -32.25
N ASP A 18 -42.76 -18.10 -32.58
CA ASP A 18 -42.84 -19.53 -32.84
C ASP A 18 -42.80 -19.73 -34.36
N GLN A 19 -41.94 -20.62 -34.85
CA GLN A 19 -42.00 -21.14 -36.21
C GLN A 19 -41.77 -22.64 -36.21
N SER A 20 -42.86 -23.37 -36.47
CA SER A 20 -42.92 -24.75 -36.91
C SER A 20 -42.70 -24.84 -38.42
N LEU A 21 -41.78 -25.67 -38.90
CA LEU A 21 -41.80 -26.20 -40.27
C LEU A 21 -41.31 -27.66 -40.27
N SER A 22 -42.20 -28.55 -40.71
CA SER A 22 -41.94 -29.94 -41.00
C SER A 22 -41.39 -30.12 -42.42
N SER A 23 -40.47 -31.05 -42.63
CA SER A 23 -40.50 -31.92 -43.82
C SER A 23 -39.59 -33.13 -43.61
N SER A 24 -40.22 -34.30 -43.69
CA SER A 24 -39.68 -35.66 -43.59
C SER A 24 -38.65 -35.99 -44.68
N ILE A 25 -37.64 -36.80 -44.35
CA ILE A 25 -37.28 -37.97 -45.16
C ILE A 25 -36.45 -38.97 -44.34
N ASP A 26 -36.85 -40.24 -44.42
CA ASP A 26 -36.27 -41.43 -43.78
C ASP A 26 -34.78 -41.65 -44.14
N SER A 27 -34.00 -42.17 -43.19
CA SER A 27 -33.18 -43.40 -43.39
C SER A 27 -32.22 -43.64 -42.20
N LEU A 28 -32.47 -44.73 -41.47
CA LEU A 28 -31.55 -45.65 -40.76
C LEU A 28 -30.19 -45.09 -40.24
N ASP A 29 -29.98 -45.07 -38.92
CA ASP A 29 -29.28 -46.14 -38.18
C ASP A 29 -28.98 -45.73 -36.72
N SER A 30 -29.50 -46.54 -35.79
CA SER A 30 -29.00 -46.89 -34.45
C SER A 30 -27.89 -46.04 -33.80
N GLN A 31 -28.21 -45.33 -32.71
CA GLN A 31 -27.59 -45.47 -31.36
C GLN A 31 -28.42 -44.71 -30.30
N ASP A 32 -28.93 -45.43 -29.31
CA ASP A 32 -29.59 -44.89 -28.12
C ASP A 32 -28.69 -43.90 -27.38
N THR A 33 -29.10 -42.62 -27.32
CA THR A 33 -28.46 -41.63 -26.44
C THR A 33 -29.15 -41.66 -25.08
N VAL A 34 -28.55 -42.40 -24.14
CA VAL A 34 -28.94 -42.37 -22.72
C VAL A 34 -28.55 -41.02 -22.12
N ILE A 35 -29.55 -40.20 -21.74
CA ILE A 35 -29.36 -39.01 -20.91
C ILE A 35 -29.07 -39.51 -19.49
N ILE A 36 -27.79 -39.74 -19.18
CA ILE A 36 -27.36 -40.03 -17.80
C ILE A 36 -27.42 -38.70 -17.02
N GLU A 37 -28.43 -38.53 -16.17
CA GLU A 37 -28.44 -37.44 -15.19
C GLU A 37 -27.23 -37.61 -14.25
N GLU A 38 -26.18 -36.81 -14.47
CA GLU A 38 -25.01 -36.78 -13.60
C GLU A 38 -25.45 -36.35 -12.18
N GLY A 39 -25.29 -37.27 -11.22
CA GLY A 39 -25.51 -37.00 -9.80
C GLY A 39 -24.64 -35.86 -9.27
N PRO A 40 -25.01 -35.23 -8.14
CA PRO A 40 -24.28 -34.09 -7.57
C PRO A 40 -22.80 -34.39 -7.29
N ASP A 41 -22.47 -35.63 -6.94
CA ASP A 41 -21.09 -36.06 -6.70
C ASP A 41 -20.26 -36.14 -7.99
N SER A 42 -20.83 -36.63 -9.10
CA SER A 42 -20.16 -36.66 -10.41
C SER A 42 -19.83 -35.25 -10.89
N LYS A 43 -20.77 -34.29 -10.71
CA LYS A 43 -20.53 -32.89 -11.05
C LYS A 43 -19.41 -32.27 -10.21
N ARG A 44 -19.37 -32.58 -8.91
CA ARG A 44 -18.31 -32.08 -8.00
C ARG A 44 -16.94 -32.64 -8.38
N MET A 45 -16.83 -33.95 -8.63
CA MET A 45 -15.57 -34.58 -9.03
C MET A 45 -15.02 -33.98 -10.34
N LYS A 46 -15.89 -33.73 -11.31
CA LYS A 46 -15.51 -33.12 -12.59
C LYS A 46 -14.94 -31.70 -12.43
N LEU A 47 -15.56 -30.90 -11.56
CA LEU A 47 -15.07 -29.55 -11.24
C LEU A 47 -13.71 -29.57 -10.53
N ASP A 48 -13.52 -30.53 -9.62
CA ASP A 48 -12.25 -30.70 -8.89
C ASP A 48 -11.12 -31.15 -9.83
N ASP A 49 -11.41 -32.05 -10.78
CA ASP A 49 -10.45 -32.49 -11.80
C ASP A 49 -10.04 -31.35 -12.74
N GLU A 50 -10.99 -30.53 -13.20
CA GLU A 50 -10.69 -29.34 -13.98
C GLU A 50 -9.84 -28.33 -13.20
N ALA A 51 -10.19 -28.08 -11.94
CA ALA A 51 -9.48 -27.16 -11.07
C ALA A 51 -8.05 -27.66 -10.79
N LYS A 52 -7.87 -28.97 -10.56
CA LYS A 52 -6.58 -29.62 -10.39
C LYS A 52 -5.71 -29.48 -11.64
N LYS A 53 -6.25 -29.80 -12.82
CA LYS A 53 -5.54 -29.65 -14.10
C LYS A 53 -5.10 -28.21 -14.34
N LEU A 54 -5.97 -27.24 -14.03
CA LEU A 54 -5.65 -25.81 -14.11
C LEU A 54 -4.44 -25.46 -13.24
N VAL A 55 -4.49 -25.74 -11.93
CA VAL A 55 -3.40 -25.41 -10.99
C VAL A 55 -2.11 -26.13 -11.37
N GLN A 56 -2.19 -27.42 -11.72
CA GLN A 56 -1.04 -28.19 -12.16
C GLN A 56 -0.40 -27.59 -13.42
N SER A 57 -1.22 -27.19 -14.41
CA SER A 57 -0.70 -26.56 -15.64
C SER A 57 0.00 -25.23 -15.37
N VAL A 58 -0.49 -24.44 -14.41
CA VAL A 58 0.13 -23.15 -14.03
C VAL A 58 1.46 -23.39 -13.33
N LEU A 59 1.52 -24.35 -12.40
CA LEU A 59 2.75 -24.67 -11.68
C LEU A 59 3.83 -25.24 -12.61
N VAL A 60 3.48 -26.10 -13.56
CA VAL A 60 4.46 -26.63 -14.52
C VAL A 60 4.99 -25.54 -15.46
N LYS A 61 4.15 -24.57 -15.86
CA LYS A 61 4.55 -23.50 -16.80
C LYS A 61 5.37 -22.37 -16.18
N LYS A 62 5.24 -22.11 -14.88
CA LYS A 62 5.86 -20.95 -14.22
C LYS A 62 7.14 -21.37 -13.46
N PRO A 63 8.19 -20.52 -13.45
CA PRO A 63 9.45 -20.85 -12.80
C PRO A 63 9.24 -21.12 -11.31
N GLY A 64 9.88 -22.18 -10.81
CA GLY A 64 9.78 -22.62 -9.41
C GLY A 64 8.58 -23.51 -9.09
N GLY A 65 7.61 -23.69 -9.99
CA GLY A 65 6.45 -24.54 -9.72
C GLY A 65 6.76 -26.04 -9.68
N GLU A 66 7.72 -26.51 -10.49
CA GLU A 66 8.21 -27.89 -10.40
C GLU A 66 8.80 -28.22 -9.03
N SER A 67 9.50 -27.25 -8.41
CA SER A 67 10.08 -27.44 -7.08
C SER A 67 9.01 -27.67 -6.00
N ILE A 68 7.84 -27.03 -6.14
CA ILE A 68 6.68 -27.20 -5.25
C ILE A 68 6.09 -28.59 -5.40
N ILE A 69 5.87 -29.04 -6.64
CA ILE A 69 5.32 -30.37 -6.94
C ILE A 69 6.28 -31.46 -6.43
N ASN A 70 7.59 -31.32 -6.68
CA ASN A 70 8.60 -32.27 -6.26
C ASN A 70 8.74 -32.34 -4.73
N GLU A 71 8.70 -31.20 -4.03
CA GLU A 71 8.72 -31.19 -2.56
C GLU A 71 7.53 -31.95 -2.01
N TYR A 72 6.32 -31.63 -2.47
CA TYR A 72 5.11 -32.31 -2.01
C TYR A 72 5.12 -33.81 -2.34
N ASN A 73 5.57 -34.20 -3.53
CA ASN A 73 5.66 -35.61 -3.91
C ASN A 73 6.60 -36.40 -2.98
N ARG A 74 7.69 -35.76 -2.52
CA ARG A 74 8.68 -36.37 -1.63
C ARG A 74 8.24 -36.44 -0.17
N THR A 75 7.59 -35.41 0.36
CA THR A 75 7.33 -35.27 1.81
C THR A 75 5.85 -35.35 2.19
N LYS A 76 4.93 -35.28 1.21
CA LYS A 76 3.49 -35.05 1.42
C LYS A 76 3.17 -33.80 2.23
N ALA A 77 4.09 -32.84 2.25
CA ALA A 77 3.98 -31.58 2.98
C ALA A 77 4.73 -30.48 2.22
N LEU A 78 4.41 -29.22 2.51
CA LEU A 78 5.16 -28.07 1.98
C LEU A 78 5.67 -27.21 3.14
N LYS A 79 6.96 -26.86 3.09
CA LYS A 79 7.54 -25.84 3.96
C LYS A 79 6.85 -24.49 3.74
N ASP A 80 6.89 -23.65 4.76
CA ASP A 80 6.27 -22.32 4.71
C ASP A 80 6.73 -21.48 3.51
N GLU A 81 8.03 -21.49 3.22
CA GLU A 81 8.60 -20.79 2.07
C GLU A 81 8.03 -21.31 0.74
N THR A 82 7.90 -22.64 0.61
CA THR A 82 7.37 -23.30 -0.58
C THR A 82 5.87 -23.03 -0.76
N ARG A 83 5.09 -23.01 0.34
CA ARG A 83 3.67 -22.57 0.30
C ARG A 83 3.54 -21.13 -0.15
N ARG A 84 4.39 -20.22 0.34
CA ARG A 84 4.41 -18.82 -0.12
C ARG A 84 4.75 -18.70 -1.60
N LYS A 85 5.74 -19.47 -2.08
CA LYS A 85 6.07 -19.54 -3.52
C LYS A 85 4.86 -20.00 -4.35
N MET A 86 4.17 -21.05 -3.92
CA MET A 86 2.96 -21.55 -4.58
C MET A 86 1.87 -20.47 -4.68
N VAL A 87 1.53 -19.84 -3.55
CA VAL A 87 0.53 -18.77 -3.51
C VAL A 87 0.93 -17.59 -4.40
N ASN A 88 2.21 -17.22 -4.43
CA ASN A 88 2.72 -16.13 -5.29
C ASN A 88 2.58 -16.45 -6.78
N ILE A 89 2.93 -17.66 -7.21
CA ILE A 89 2.83 -18.10 -8.61
C ILE A 89 1.36 -18.07 -9.06
N LEU A 90 0.47 -18.66 -8.25
CA LEU A 90 -0.96 -18.75 -8.58
C LEU A 90 -1.65 -17.38 -8.55
N ALA A 91 -1.31 -16.52 -7.59
CA ALA A 91 -1.82 -15.16 -7.55
C ALA A 91 -1.36 -14.34 -8.76
N ALA A 92 -0.09 -14.47 -9.17
CA ALA A 92 0.44 -13.79 -10.35
C ALA A 92 -0.30 -14.23 -11.63
N ASP A 93 -0.46 -15.55 -11.83
CA ASP A 93 -1.17 -16.10 -12.99
C ASP A 93 -2.64 -15.65 -13.05
N MET A 94 -3.35 -15.62 -11.91
CA MET A 94 -4.71 -15.07 -11.85
C MET A 94 -4.74 -13.58 -12.22
N THR A 95 -3.81 -12.78 -11.68
CA THR A 95 -3.77 -11.33 -11.98
C THR A 95 -3.37 -11.03 -13.41
N GLU A 96 -2.58 -11.90 -14.03
CA GLU A 96 -2.16 -11.78 -15.44
C GLU A 96 -3.33 -12.07 -16.38
N LYS A 97 -4.12 -13.12 -16.10
CA LYS A 97 -5.24 -13.53 -16.96
C LYS A 97 -6.53 -12.74 -16.78
N ASN A 98 -6.82 -12.32 -15.55
CA ASN A 98 -8.10 -11.68 -15.21
C ASN A 98 -7.94 -10.19 -14.86
N GLY A 99 -6.77 -9.62 -15.12
CA GLY A 99 -6.41 -8.28 -14.68
C GLY A 99 -6.21 -8.20 -13.17
N GLY A 100 -6.06 -6.96 -12.67
CA GLY A 100 -5.70 -6.73 -11.28
C GLY A 100 -6.67 -7.32 -10.24
N SER A 101 -7.94 -7.58 -10.59
CA SER A 101 -8.97 -8.08 -9.67
C SER A 101 -9.71 -9.32 -10.22
N PRO A 102 -9.14 -10.52 -10.06
CA PRO A 102 -9.77 -11.76 -10.48
C PRO A 102 -11.17 -11.96 -9.85
N PRO A 103 -12.18 -12.42 -10.62
CA PRO A 103 -13.52 -12.71 -10.11
C PRO A 103 -13.54 -13.73 -8.97
N ARG A 104 -14.60 -13.72 -8.15
CA ARG A 104 -14.78 -14.66 -7.03
C ARG A 104 -14.66 -16.12 -7.48
N LEU A 105 -15.37 -16.50 -8.55
CA LEU A 105 -15.37 -17.87 -9.08
C LEU A 105 -13.98 -18.33 -9.52
N VAL A 106 -13.16 -17.43 -10.05
CA VAL A 106 -11.77 -17.75 -10.42
C VAL A 106 -10.95 -18.05 -9.18
N LYS A 107 -11.01 -17.20 -8.15
CA LYS A 107 -10.28 -17.42 -6.90
C LYS A 107 -10.68 -18.74 -6.21
N GLU A 108 -11.97 -19.08 -6.21
CA GLU A 108 -12.46 -20.38 -5.72
C GLU A 108 -11.94 -21.55 -6.56
N LYS A 109 -11.94 -21.44 -7.90
CA LYS A 109 -11.41 -22.49 -8.78
C LYS A 109 -9.93 -22.77 -8.52
N TYR A 110 -9.12 -21.73 -8.30
CA TYR A 110 -7.71 -21.91 -7.92
C TYR A 110 -7.57 -22.54 -6.52
N ALA A 111 -8.35 -22.09 -5.54
CA ALA A 111 -8.31 -22.64 -4.19
C ALA A 111 -8.69 -24.13 -4.15
N ARG A 112 -9.78 -24.51 -4.83
CA ARG A 112 -10.16 -25.92 -5.03
C ARG A 112 -9.06 -26.72 -5.71
N GLY A 113 -8.46 -26.16 -6.78
CA GLY A 113 -7.39 -26.82 -7.51
C GLY A 113 -6.13 -27.07 -6.67
N ILE A 114 -5.82 -26.18 -5.72
CA ILE A 114 -4.71 -26.39 -4.78
C ILE A 114 -4.96 -27.63 -3.91
N VAL A 115 -6.15 -27.74 -3.32
CA VAL A 115 -6.49 -28.88 -2.45
C VAL A 115 -6.64 -30.17 -3.24
N ALA A 116 -7.20 -30.13 -4.46
CA ALA A 116 -7.30 -31.29 -5.33
C ALA A 116 -5.91 -31.78 -5.82
N LEU A 117 -4.94 -30.88 -5.98
CA LEU A 117 -3.56 -31.23 -6.34
C LEU A 117 -2.71 -31.65 -5.13
N PHE A 118 -2.94 -31.02 -3.97
CA PHE A 118 -2.21 -31.25 -2.72
C PHE A 118 -3.18 -31.58 -1.56
N PRO A 119 -3.79 -32.79 -1.54
CA PRO A 119 -4.83 -33.14 -0.56
C PRO A 119 -4.45 -32.96 0.91
N TYR A 120 -3.18 -33.14 1.26
CA TYR A 120 -2.67 -33.03 2.63
C TYR A 120 -2.55 -31.57 3.11
N LEU A 121 -2.78 -30.61 2.21
CA LEU A 121 -2.86 -29.19 2.54
C LEU A 121 -4.30 -28.69 2.71
N SER A 122 -5.29 -29.59 2.60
CA SER A 122 -6.68 -29.31 2.92
C SER A 122 -6.83 -28.94 4.39
N ASP A 123 -7.64 -27.94 4.71
CA ASP A 123 -8.03 -27.65 6.07
C ASP A 123 -9.08 -28.67 6.55
N PRO A 124 -8.79 -29.52 7.55
CA PRO A 124 -9.77 -30.47 8.07
C PRO A 124 -10.92 -29.81 8.85
N TYR A 125 -10.79 -28.54 9.24
CA TYR A 125 -11.82 -27.82 10.02
C TYR A 125 -12.74 -26.98 9.15
N SER A 126 -12.52 -26.95 7.84
CA SER A 126 -13.31 -26.15 6.91
C SER A 126 -14.30 -27.00 6.11
N LYS A 127 -15.40 -26.38 5.67
CA LYS A 127 -16.50 -27.04 4.96
C LYS A 127 -16.05 -27.74 3.68
N ASN A 128 -15.18 -27.09 2.89
CA ASN A 128 -14.67 -27.66 1.65
C ASN A 128 -13.15 -27.89 1.64
N GLY A 129 -12.45 -27.48 2.71
CA GLY A 129 -11.01 -27.68 2.90
C GLY A 129 -10.09 -26.67 2.20
N PHE A 130 -10.61 -25.78 1.36
CA PHE A 130 -9.80 -24.81 0.59
C PHE A 130 -9.94 -23.36 1.07
N GLU A 131 -10.78 -23.10 2.07
CA GLU A 131 -11.18 -21.76 2.51
C GLU A 131 -10.00 -20.93 3.03
N HIS A 132 -8.95 -21.56 3.58
CA HIS A 132 -7.70 -20.85 3.93
C HIS A 132 -6.98 -20.26 2.70
N TYR A 133 -7.10 -20.87 1.52
CA TYR A 133 -6.57 -20.30 0.28
C TYR A 133 -7.49 -19.22 -0.28
N TYR A 134 -8.79 -19.50 -0.31
CA TYR A 134 -9.82 -18.52 -0.60
C TYR A 134 -11.17 -18.94 -0.05
N ASP A 135 -11.74 -18.11 0.82
CA ASP A 135 -13.11 -18.23 1.28
C ASP A 135 -14.00 -17.26 0.50
N GLY A 136 -14.98 -17.82 -0.22
CA GLY A 136 -15.94 -17.07 -1.00
C GLY A 136 -16.89 -16.21 -0.17
N GLU A 137 -17.20 -16.64 1.06
CA GLU A 137 -18.15 -15.95 1.94
C GLU A 137 -17.52 -14.72 2.57
N SER A 138 -16.33 -14.86 3.18
CA SER A 138 -15.60 -13.71 3.76
C SER A 138 -14.80 -12.89 2.75
N GLY A 139 -14.52 -13.43 1.56
CA GLY A 139 -13.62 -12.83 0.58
C GLY A 139 -12.15 -12.82 1.02
N THR A 140 -11.78 -13.66 2.00
CA THR A 140 -10.44 -13.73 2.58
C THR A 140 -9.68 -14.97 2.13
N GLY A 141 -8.47 -15.17 2.66
CA GLY A 141 -7.58 -16.29 2.32
C GLY A 141 -6.24 -15.83 1.72
N TYR A 142 -5.29 -16.77 1.63
CA TYR A 142 -3.92 -16.48 1.17
C TYR A 142 -3.88 -15.90 -0.25
N LEU A 143 -4.71 -16.41 -1.17
CA LEU A 143 -4.79 -15.90 -2.54
C LEU A 143 -5.35 -14.48 -2.55
N ALA A 144 -6.44 -14.23 -1.81
CA ALA A 144 -7.04 -12.89 -1.70
C ALA A 144 -6.04 -11.86 -1.14
N TRP A 145 -5.32 -12.22 -0.07
CA TRP A 145 -4.33 -11.35 0.54
C TRP A 145 -3.17 -11.04 -0.42
N ARG A 146 -2.69 -12.04 -1.16
CA ARG A 146 -1.60 -11.86 -2.10
C ARG A 146 -2.02 -10.99 -3.29
N ILE A 147 -3.19 -11.24 -3.88
CA ILE A 147 -3.77 -10.40 -4.95
C ILE A 147 -3.90 -8.96 -4.48
N LYS A 148 -4.48 -8.72 -3.29
CA LYS A 148 -4.62 -7.38 -2.71
C LYS A 148 -3.27 -6.67 -2.52
N THR A 149 -2.21 -7.42 -2.23
CA THR A 149 -0.86 -6.89 -2.07
C THR A 149 -0.21 -6.55 -3.41
N ILE A 150 -0.40 -7.40 -4.43
CA ILE A 150 0.00 -7.12 -5.81
C ILE A 150 -0.67 -5.83 -6.32
N GLN A 151 -2.00 -5.70 -6.14
CA GLN A 151 -2.75 -4.50 -6.50
C GLN A 151 -2.20 -3.22 -5.81
N ARG A 152 -1.89 -3.31 -4.51
CA ARG A 152 -1.32 -2.18 -3.76
C ARG A 152 0.05 -1.77 -4.28
N ASN A 153 0.90 -2.73 -4.64
CA ASN A 153 2.21 -2.45 -5.19
C ASN A 153 2.11 -1.84 -6.60
N LEU A 154 1.24 -2.37 -7.46
CA LEU A 154 0.98 -1.79 -8.79
C LEU A 154 0.42 -0.36 -8.70
N ALA A 155 -0.46 -0.09 -7.74
CA ALA A 155 -0.96 1.27 -7.51
C ALA A 155 0.14 2.22 -7.02
N LYS A 156 1.09 1.71 -6.21
CA LYS A 156 2.26 2.48 -5.76
C LYS A 156 3.23 2.76 -6.91
N GLU A 157 3.46 1.79 -7.78
CA GLU A 157 4.29 1.95 -8.98
C GLU A 157 3.68 2.97 -9.93
N ARG A 158 2.38 2.86 -10.26
CA ARG A 158 1.69 3.85 -11.11
C ARG A 158 1.73 5.27 -10.54
N ARG A 159 1.64 5.41 -9.22
CA ARG A 159 1.81 6.71 -8.55
C ARG A 159 3.26 7.19 -8.68
N GLY A 160 4.24 6.33 -8.46
CA GLY A 160 5.65 6.65 -8.63
C GLY A 160 6.04 6.99 -10.07
N SER A 161 5.40 6.40 -11.08
CA SER A 161 5.65 6.70 -12.50
C SER A 161 5.04 8.02 -12.95
N PHE A 162 3.91 8.44 -12.35
CA PHE A 162 3.28 9.73 -12.67
C PHE A 162 3.88 10.89 -11.84
N GLU A 163 4.49 10.58 -10.69
CA GLU A 163 5.20 11.54 -9.83
C GLU A 163 6.59 11.95 -10.35
N GLY A 164 6.98 11.51 -11.56
CA GLY A 164 8.19 11.97 -12.24
C GLY A 164 8.14 13.41 -12.79
N GLN A 165 6.98 14.09 -12.74
CA GLN A 165 6.84 15.43 -13.34
C GLN A 165 6.03 16.48 -12.56
N VAL A 166 5.29 16.16 -11.49
CA VAL A 166 4.45 17.18 -10.81
C VAL A 166 4.35 16.96 -9.29
N SER A 167 5.00 17.87 -8.55
CA SER A 167 4.80 18.34 -7.17
C SER A 167 3.86 17.58 -6.19
N TYR A 168 4.47 17.10 -5.10
CA TYR A 168 4.05 17.20 -3.68
C TYR A 168 2.58 17.58 -3.36
N ALA A 169 1.65 16.63 -3.40
CA ALA A 169 0.40 16.78 -2.66
C ALA A 169 -0.22 15.45 -2.20
N GLU A 170 -0.11 15.19 -0.89
CA GLU A 170 -1.18 14.59 -0.07
C GLU A 170 -1.84 13.27 -0.52
N ARG A 171 -1.23 12.13 -0.18
CA ARG A 171 -1.88 11.08 0.64
C ARG A 171 -1.00 9.84 0.85
N GLY A 172 -0.56 9.64 2.10
CA GLY A 172 -0.45 8.29 2.67
C GLY A 172 0.95 7.75 3.01
N SER A 173 2.04 8.49 2.79
CA SER A 173 3.39 8.06 3.21
C SER A 173 3.90 8.93 4.37
N GLY A 174 3.38 8.68 5.57
CA GLY A 174 3.67 9.47 6.77
C GLY A 174 4.32 8.63 7.88
N GLY A 175 5.50 8.06 7.63
CA GLY A 175 6.30 7.39 8.66
C GLY A 175 7.22 8.38 9.42
N PRO A 176 7.64 8.10 10.67
CA PRO A 176 8.55 8.95 11.45
C PRO A 176 9.92 9.19 10.78
N THR A 177 10.33 8.29 9.89
CA THR A 177 11.61 8.27 9.19
C THR A 177 11.55 8.83 7.77
N VAL A 178 10.38 9.27 7.28
CA VAL A 178 10.27 9.84 5.93
C VAL A 178 10.88 11.23 5.93
N ALA A 179 11.95 11.42 5.16
CA ALA A 179 12.52 12.73 4.88
C ALA A 179 11.47 13.59 4.16
N ARG A 180 10.93 14.59 4.87
CA ARG A 180 9.98 15.54 4.30
C ARG A 180 10.78 16.63 3.60
N HIS A 181 10.68 16.72 2.29
CA HIS A 181 11.14 17.91 1.59
C HIS A 181 10.23 19.08 1.99
N SER A 182 10.84 20.22 2.30
CA SER A 182 10.08 21.43 2.61
C SER A 182 9.29 21.83 1.37
N LYS A 183 8.02 22.23 1.54
CA LYS A 183 7.29 22.92 0.46
C LYS A 183 7.79 24.36 0.28
N PHE A 184 8.61 24.85 1.21
CA PHE A 184 9.26 26.15 1.08
C PHE A 184 10.29 26.13 -0.03
N THR A 185 10.03 26.88 -1.08
CA THR A 185 11.07 27.41 -1.96
C THR A 185 11.44 28.79 -1.45
N PRO A 186 12.67 29.02 -0.93
CA PRO A 186 13.11 30.35 -0.56
C PRO A 186 13.00 31.29 -1.76
N GLU A 187 12.35 32.43 -1.56
CA GLU A 187 12.31 33.50 -2.56
C GLU A 187 13.71 34.13 -2.75
N ILE A 188 14.54 34.07 -1.71
CA ILE A 188 15.92 34.58 -1.71
C ILE A 188 16.81 33.53 -1.03
N VAL A 189 17.76 32.97 -1.77
CA VAL A 189 18.82 32.11 -1.22
C VAL A 189 19.97 33.01 -0.81
N LEU A 190 20.13 33.22 0.50
CA LEU A 190 21.29 33.93 1.04
C LEU A 190 22.56 33.09 0.88
N SER A 191 23.66 33.76 0.53
CA SER A 191 25.00 33.22 0.69
C SER A 191 25.32 32.96 2.18
N GLU A 192 26.39 32.21 2.44
CA GLU A 192 26.82 31.91 3.81
C GLU A 192 27.20 33.19 4.57
N ASP A 193 27.81 34.17 3.90
CA ASP A 193 28.24 35.43 4.49
C ASP A 193 27.04 36.34 4.82
N GLU A 194 26.04 36.42 3.93
CA GLU A 194 24.79 37.14 4.21
C GLU A 194 24.01 36.50 5.36
N CYS A 195 24.07 35.16 5.50
CA CYS A 195 23.50 34.47 6.66
C CYS A 195 24.21 34.88 7.95
N LYS A 196 25.55 34.93 7.96
CA LYS A 196 26.34 35.40 9.11
C LYS A 196 26.02 36.84 9.48
N GLU A 197 25.89 37.72 8.49
CA GLU A 197 25.49 39.11 8.70
C GLU A 197 24.07 39.22 9.29
N ALA A 198 23.11 38.45 8.76
CA ALA A 198 21.76 38.40 9.29
C ALA A 198 21.73 37.91 10.74
N ILE A 199 22.52 36.89 11.08
CA ILE A 199 22.65 36.37 12.46
C ILE A 199 23.25 37.45 13.38
N ALA A 200 24.31 38.13 12.96
CA ALA A 200 24.92 39.22 13.72
C ALA A 200 23.93 40.36 13.96
N PHE A 201 23.19 40.79 12.93
CA PHE A 201 22.14 41.80 13.06
C PHE A 201 21.09 41.39 14.09
N MET A 202 20.58 40.15 14.00
CA MET A 202 19.55 39.66 14.93
C MET A 202 20.06 39.60 16.37
N ASN A 203 21.35 39.32 16.59
CA ASN A 203 21.95 39.28 17.93
C ASN A 203 22.10 40.65 18.58
N HIS A 204 22.10 41.73 17.80
CA HIS A 204 22.26 43.10 18.30
C HIS A 204 21.02 44.00 18.11
N SER A 205 20.02 43.55 17.36
CA SER A 205 18.74 44.27 17.22
C SER A 205 17.78 43.97 18.37
N ALA A 206 16.95 44.96 18.70
CA ALA A 206 15.79 44.86 19.60
C ALA A 206 14.45 44.99 18.85
N ASP A 207 14.48 45.26 17.53
CA ASP A 207 13.28 45.34 16.70
C ASP A 207 12.78 43.92 16.36
N GLU A 208 11.72 43.49 17.05
CA GLU A 208 11.12 42.17 16.86
C GLU A 208 10.69 41.90 15.41
N ASP A 209 10.20 42.91 14.68
CA ASP A 209 9.71 42.73 13.32
C ASP A 209 10.87 42.56 12.34
N ALA A 210 11.94 43.34 12.51
CA ALA A 210 13.17 43.15 11.76
C ALA A 210 13.80 41.79 12.05
N ILE A 211 13.79 41.33 13.31
CA ILE A 211 14.30 40.01 13.69
C ILE A 211 13.45 38.91 13.05
N LYS A 212 12.11 38.98 13.11
CA LYS A 212 11.23 37.99 12.45
C LYS A 212 11.49 37.91 10.95
N LYS A 213 11.66 39.04 10.27
CA LYS A 213 12.02 39.09 8.84
C LYS A 213 13.35 38.41 8.55
N LYS A 214 14.41 38.74 9.30
CA LYS A 214 15.73 38.07 9.15
C LYS A 214 15.68 36.59 9.54
N MET A 215 14.81 36.20 10.48
CA MET A 215 14.55 34.80 10.82
C MET A 215 13.93 34.04 9.67
N LYS A 216 13.04 34.66 8.86
CA LYS A 216 12.50 34.03 7.64
C LYS A 216 13.59 33.81 6.59
N LEU A 217 14.44 34.83 6.38
CA LEU A 217 15.53 34.76 5.39
C LEU A 217 16.58 33.70 5.71
N THR A 218 16.82 33.44 6.99
CA THR A 218 17.79 32.43 7.46
C THR A 218 17.20 31.02 7.63
N PHE A 219 15.95 30.80 7.22
CA PHE A 219 15.24 29.54 7.43
C PHE A 219 15.96 28.32 6.83
N ASP A 220 16.40 28.40 5.56
CA ASP A 220 17.04 27.24 4.93
C ASP A 220 18.42 26.92 5.52
N TYR A 221 19.16 27.95 5.90
CA TYR A 221 20.42 27.79 6.63
C TYR A 221 20.18 27.04 7.94
N ARG A 222 19.20 27.49 8.75
CA ARG A 222 18.81 26.79 9.97
C ARG A 222 18.35 25.37 9.71
N ARG A 223 17.55 25.15 8.67
CA ARG A 223 17.02 23.81 8.35
C ARG A 223 18.13 22.84 8.01
N LYS A 224 19.14 23.25 7.24
CA LYS A 224 20.34 22.45 6.97
C LYS A 224 21.07 22.10 8.27
N MET A 225 21.21 23.07 9.18
CA MET A 225 21.84 22.89 10.48
C MET A 225 21.07 21.94 11.42
N VAL A 226 19.73 21.97 11.41
CA VAL A 226 18.88 21.01 12.18
C VAL A 226 19.09 19.57 11.68
N LEU A 227 19.25 19.40 10.36
CA LEU A 227 19.40 18.10 9.72
C LEU A 227 20.84 17.56 9.81
N ASP A 228 21.83 18.42 10.01
CA ASP A 228 23.22 18.03 10.25
C ASP A 228 23.41 17.54 11.70
N PRO A 229 23.70 16.25 11.92
CA PRO A 229 23.91 15.70 13.26
C PRO A 229 25.01 16.41 14.05
N MET A 230 26.03 16.95 13.37
CA MET A 230 27.18 17.60 14.01
C MET A 230 26.89 19.04 14.44
N GLN A 231 26.02 19.75 13.72
CA GLN A 231 25.72 21.17 14.00
C GLN A 231 24.41 21.37 14.77
N SER A 232 23.54 20.35 14.80
CA SER A 232 22.21 20.46 15.40
C SER A 232 22.21 20.88 16.89
N SER A 233 23.29 20.59 17.63
CA SER A 233 23.47 21.00 19.03
C SER A 233 23.70 22.51 19.21
N ASP A 234 24.30 23.17 18.23
CA ASP A 234 24.71 24.57 18.32
C ASP A 234 23.61 25.56 17.89
N LEU A 235 22.47 25.04 17.44
CA LEU A 235 21.39 25.84 16.84
C LEU A 235 20.84 26.93 17.77
N LEU A 236 20.59 26.61 19.04
CA LEU A 236 20.11 27.59 20.02
C LEU A 236 21.21 28.52 20.55
N THR A 237 22.47 28.23 20.22
CA THR A 237 23.62 29.10 20.49
C THR A 237 23.75 30.14 19.37
N ILE A 238 23.60 29.71 18.12
CA ILE A 238 23.69 30.57 16.93
C ILE A 238 22.44 31.44 16.76
N PHE A 239 21.25 30.90 17.08
CA PHE A 239 19.97 31.61 17.02
C PHE A 239 19.36 31.74 18.42
N PRO A 240 19.96 32.57 19.30
CA PRO A 240 19.50 32.70 20.68
C PRO A 240 18.09 33.28 20.78
N ARG A 241 17.65 34.02 19.75
CA ARG A 241 16.35 34.72 19.72
C ARG A 241 15.12 33.80 19.74
N PHE A 242 15.31 32.48 19.55
CA PHE A 242 14.24 31.50 19.80
C PHE A 242 13.81 31.41 21.27
N LYS A 243 14.64 31.91 22.20
CA LYS A 243 14.38 31.82 23.65
C LYS A 243 13.53 32.99 24.18
N ASP A 244 13.58 34.15 23.55
CA ASP A 244 12.94 35.39 24.00
C ASP A 244 11.82 35.86 23.06
N ILE A 245 11.93 35.65 21.73
CA ILE A 245 10.90 36.08 20.78
C ILE A 245 9.89 34.95 20.51
N LYS A 246 8.63 35.20 20.85
CA LYS A 246 7.52 34.27 20.60
C LYS A 246 7.15 34.23 19.12
N GLY A 247 6.63 33.08 18.68
CA GLY A 247 6.12 32.88 17.32
C GLY A 247 7.18 32.47 16.27
N LEU A 248 8.48 32.47 16.60
CA LEU A 248 9.52 32.05 15.65
C LEU A 248 9.42 30.57 15.25
N ILE A 249 9.06 29.70 16.20
CA ILE A 249 8.85 28.26 15.92
C ILE A 249 7.63 28.07 15.01
N GLU A 250 6.55 28.79 15.27
CA GLU A 250 5.35 28.75 14.44
C GLU A 250 5.62 29.29 13.04
N GLN A 251 6.38 30.39 12.93
CA GLN A 251 6.86 30.91 11.66
C GLN A 251 7.63 29.84 10.86
N ASP A 252 8.61 29.17 11.47
CA ASP A 252 9.38 28.10 10.79
C ASP A 252 8.49 26.91 10.42
N PHE A 253 7.48 26.59 11.25
CA PHE A 253 6.51 25.55 10.94
C PHE A 253 5.61 25.91 9.74
N VAL A 254 5.15 27.17 9.67
CA VAL A 254 4.40 27.74 8.54
C VAL A 254 5.23 27.72 7.27
N LEU A 255 6.50 28.10 7.33
CA LEU A 255 7.40 28.00 6.17
C LEU A 255 7.51 26.54 5.71
N MET A 256 7.69 25.59 6.64
CA MET A 256 7.90 24.18 6.31
C MET A 256 6.67 23.46 5.72
N PHE A 257 5.49 23.70 6.29
CA PHE A 257 4.28 22.92 5.99
C PHE A 257 3.14 23.73 5.34
N GLY A 258 3.27 25.06 5.29
CA GLY A 258 2.22 25.96 4.85
C GLY A 258 1.21 26.31 5.94
N GLU A 259 0.49 27.40 5.75
CA GLU A 259 -0.48 27.95 6.72
C GLU A 259 -1.61 26.96 7.04
N GLY A 260 -2.13 26.24 6.03
CA GLY A 260 -3.21 25.27 6.21
C GLY A 260 -2.86 24.06 7.09
N VAL A 261 -1.60 23.63 7.13
CA VAL A 261 -1.13 22.57 8.04
C VAL A 261 -0.79 23.16 9.41
N SER A 262 -0.26 24.38 9.43
CA SER A 262 0.18 25.06 10.64
C SER A 262 -0.97 25.41 11.57
N GLY A 263 -2.12 25.83 11.03
CA GLY A 263 -3.33 26.04 11.84
C GLY A 263 -3.76 24.77 12.59
N LYS A 264 -3.53 23.60 12.01
CA LYS A 264 -3.84 22.30 12.64
C LYS A 264 -2.84 21.90 13.73
N LEU A 265 -1.65 22.50 13.77
CA LEU A 265 -0.68 22.24 14.84
C LEU A 265 -1.21 22.72 16.20
N LEU A 266 -2.04 23.77 16.21
CA LEU A 266 -2.60 24.35 17.42
C LEU A 266 -4.05 23.93 17.69
N GLU A 267 -4.68 23.17 16.78
CA GLU A 267 -5.98 22.54 17.05
C GLU A 267 -5.87 21.59 18.25
N LYS A 268 -6.90 21.59 19.11
CA LYS A 268 -6.92 20.92 20.43
C LYS A 268 -6.38 19.49 20.37
N TRP A 269 -5.09 19.32 20.67
CA TRP A 269 -4.51 18.00 20.90
C TRP A 269 -5.14 17.43 22.15
N THR A 270 -5.73 16.24 22.06
CA THR A 270 -6.19 15.52 23.26
C THR A 270 -5.03 15.45 24.27
N THR A 271 -5.31 15.70 25.56
CA THR A 271 -4.31 15.69 26.65
C THR A 271 -3.53 14.37 26.75
N ALA A 272 -4.03 13.31 26.12
CA ALA A 272 -3.36 12.03 25.92
C ALA A 272 -1.98 12.15 25.25
N PHE A 273 -1.77 13.12 24.35
CA PHE A 273 -0.50 13.26 23.64
C PHE A 273 0.57 14.02 24.44
N LYS A 274 0.18 14.95 25.32
CA LYS A 274 1.12 15.79 26.07
C LYS A 274 2.17 14.96 26.81
N LYS A 275 1.73 13.91 27.54
CA LYS A 275 2.65 13.00 28.26
C LYS A 275 3.56 12.25 27.30
N LYS A 276 3.04 11.76 26.17
CA LYS A 276 3.82 11.01 25.17
C LYS A 276 4.88 11.87 24.51
N VAL A 277 4.55 13.11 24.12
CA VAL A 277 5.48 14.05 23.50
C VAL A 277 6.61 14.40 24.48
N ILE A 278 6.28 14.75 25.72
CA ILE A 278 7.28 15.03 26.77
C ILE A 278 8.19 13.82 27.00
N GLN A 279 7.62 12.61 27.07
CA GLN A 279 8.39 11.38 27.24
C GLN A 279 9.33 11.16 26.05
N GLN A 280 8.86 11.34 24.82
CA GLN A 280 9.69 11.20 23.62
C GLN A 280 10.84 12.22 23.61
N CYS A 281 10.58 13.50 23.87
CA CYS A 281 11.62 14.53 23.98
C CYS A 281 12.69 14.17 25.02
N LYS A 282 12.28 13.66 26.19
CA LYS A 282 13.20 13.17 27.22
C LYS A 282 14.01 11.96 26.76
N THR A 283 13.42 11.07 25.97
CA THR A 283 14.07 9.84 25.49
C THR A 283 15.07 10.16 24.37
N SER A 284 14.72 11.06 23.44
CA SER A 284 15.60 11.52 22.37
C SER A 284 16.82 12.29 22.87
N CYS A 285 16.71 13.02 24.00
CA CYS A 285 17.88 13.60 24.67
C CYS A 285 18.79 12.55 25.32
N LYS A 286 18.28 11.37 25.68
CA LYS A 286 19.10 10.30 26.30
C LYS A 286 19.76 9.37 25.29
N GLN A 287 19.13 9.11 24.14
CA GLN A 287 19.68 8.20 23.15
C GLN A 287 20.82 8.78 22.31
N ARG A 288 21.02 10.11 22.33
CA ARG A 288 22.10 10.77 21.57
C ARG A 288 23.45 10.84 22.31
N PHE A 289 23.50 10.44 23.59
CA PHE A 289 24.71 10.47 24.44
C PHE A 289 25.30 9.08 24.76
N THR A 290 24.81 7.98 24.15
CA THR A 290 25.31 6.61 24.39
C THR A 290 25.86 5.95 23.12
N GLY A 291 26.41 6.74 22.18
CA GLY A 291 27.15 6.28 21.01
C GLY A 291 28.66 6.41 21.19
N THR A 292 29.18 5.87 22.28
CA THR A 292 30.60 5.98 22.67
C THR A 292 31.47 5.05 21.84
N PHE A 293 32.21 5.63 20.89
CA PHE A 293 33.60 5.33 20.53
C PHE A 293 34.06 3.87 20.73
N ALA A 294 33.83 3.01 19.74
CA ALA A 294 34.57 1.76 19.60
C ALA A 294 35.96 2.09 19.04
N SER A 295 36.94 2.09 19.95
CA SER A 295 38.36 2.36 19.74
C SER A 295 39.00 1.39 18.75
N SER A 296 39.51 1.91 17.65
CA SER A 296 40.45 1.21 16.77
C SER A 296 41.79 1.10 17.49
N ARG A 297 42.13 -0.09 18.00
CA ARG A 297 43.48 -0.40 18.46
C ARG A 297 44.43 -0.41 17.28
N ILE A 298 45.40 0.49 17.35
CA ILE A 298 46.70 0.42 16.69
C ILE A 298 47.43 -0.81 17.24
N SER A 299 48.05 -1.59 16.35
CA SER A 299 49.19 -2.45 16.70
C SER A 299 50.23 -2.27 15.61
N SER A 300 51.48 -2.20 16.10
CA SER A 300 52.74 -1.95 15.42
C SER A 300 52.96 -2.70 14.11
#